data_AF-C6AD08-F1
#
_entry.id   AF-C6AD08-F1
#
_cell.length_a   1.000
_cell.length_b   1.000
_cell.length_c   1.000
_cell.angle_alpha   90.00
_cell.angle_beta   90.00
_cell.angle_gamma   90.00
#
_symmetry.space_group_name_H-M   'P 1'
#
loop_
_entity.id
_entity.type
_entity.pdbx_description
1 polymer ?
#
loop_
_entity_poly.entity_id
_entity_poly.type
_entity_poly.pdbx_seq_one_letter_code
_entity_poly.pdbx_strand_id
1 'polypeptide(L)'
;MSISRVPCVRFYSNQFLKELMGLQATEKGVYTTLVLLMKDKKAPLINNVSYLSGWCGCSVRTFQKALKALISTGHITQLENGSLWYGSTAFEYDDNKFSERASKAAIARWHKHKGEAIHVN
;
A
#
# COMPACT_ATOMS: atom_id res chain seq x y z
N MET A 1 -27.03 -12.33 -3.24
CA MET A 1 -25.64 -12.46 -2.75
C MET A 1 -24.96 -11.12 -2.91
N SER A 2 -24.60 -10.45 -1.82
CA SER A 2 -23.82 -9.22 -1.86
C SER A 2 -22.38 -9.58 -2.23
N ILE A 3 -21.88 -9.05 -3.35
CA ILE A 3 -20.47 -9.15 -3.71
C ILE A 3 -19.68 -8.37 -2.66
N SER A 4 -19.00 -9.09 -1.76
CA SER A 4 -18.03 -8.51 -0.85
C SER A 4 -16.86 -7.97 -1.67
N ARG A 5 -16.84 -6.64 -1.78
CA ARG A 5 -15.84 -5.89 -2.54
C ARG A 5 -14.54 -5.84 -1.73
N VAL A 6 -13.52 -6.59 -2.14
CA VAL A 6 -12.18 -6.49 -1.55
C VAL A 6 -11.57 -5.16 -2.01
N PRO A 7 -11.13 -4.28 -1.08
CA PRO A 7 -10.41 -3.06 -1.43
C PRO A 7 -9.10 -3.41 -2.15
N CYS A 8 -8.91 -2.88 -3.35
CA CYS A 8 -7.66 -3.03 -4.10
C CYS A 8 -6.81 -1.76 -3.91
N VAL A 9 -5.56 -1.92 -3.52
CA VAL A 9 -4.59 -0.81 -3.49
C VAL A 9 -3.85 -0.84 -4.81
N ARG A 10 -3.88 0.28 -5.54
CA ARG A 10 -3.08 0.43 -6.74
C ARG A 10 -1.67 0.82 -6.34
N PHE A 11 -0.69 0.03 -6.77
CA PHE A 11 0.73 0.25 -6.50
C PHE A 11 1.46 0.70 -7.76
N TYR A 12 2.01 1.92 -7.72
CA TYR A 12 2.80 2.53 -8.78
C TYR A 12 4.29 2.27 -8.51
N SER A 13 4.79 1.13 -8.98
CA SER A 13 6.16 0.68 -8.75
C SER A 13 7.22 1.68 -9.21
N ASN A 14 6.96 2.40 -10.30
CA ASN A 14 7.85 3.45 -10.81
C ASN A 14 7.98 4.63 -9.83
N GLN A 15 6.88 5.03 -9.19
CA GLN A 15 6.89 6.11 -8.21
C GLN A 15 7.57 5.66 -6.93
N PHE A 16 7.30 4.43 -6.49
CA PHE A 16 7.97 3.87 -5.33
C PHE A 16 9.47 3.73 -5.55
N LEU A 17 9.89 3.32 -6.75
CA LEU A 17 11.31 3.25 -7.10
C LEU A 17 11.98 4.63 -7.01
N LYS A 18 11.31 5.69 -7.48
CA LYS A 18 11.81 7.07 -7.36
C LYS A 18 11.96 7.50 -5.90
N GLU A 19 10.99 7.18 -5.05
CA GLU A 19 11.05 7.43 -3.60
C GLU A 19 12.22 6.68 -2.93
N LEU A 20 12.66 5.55 -3.48
CA LEU A 20 13.83 4.82 -2.98
C LEU A 20 15.17 5.38 -3.51
N MET A 21 15.17 6.19 -4.58
CA MET A 21 16.42 6.70 -5.14
C MET A 21 17.09 7.68 -4.18
N GLY A 22 18.42 7.59 -4.04
CA GLY A 22 19.19 8.43 -3.11
C GLY A 22 19.25 7.92 -1.67
N LEU A 23 18.35 7.00 -1.28
CA LEU A 23 18.42 6.33 0.03
C LEU A 23 19.55 5.29 0.07
N GLN A 24 20.19 5.16 1.23
CA GLN A 24 21.14 4.08 1.51
C GLN A 24 20.42 2.72 1.57
N ALA A 25 21.16 1.62 1.40
CA ALA A 25 20.59 0.27 1.41
C ALA A 25 19.74 0.00 2.68
N THR A 26 20.26 0.39 3.84
CA THR A 26 19.55 0.27 5.12
C THR A 26 18.28 1.14 5.16
N GLU A 27 18.36 2.39 4.69
CA GLU A 27 17.22 3.30 4.65
C GLU A 27 16.12 2.79 3.72
N LYS A 28 16.48 2.25 2.55
CA LYS A 28 15.55 1.60 1.62
C LYS A 28 14.81 0.44 2.29
N GLY A 29 15.54 -0.44 2.99
CA GLY A 29 14.95 -1.56 3.71
C GLY A 29 13.99 -1.11 4.81
N VAL A 30 14.44 -0.18 5.66
CA VAL A 30 13.61 0.39 6.74
C VAL A 30 12.36 1.07 6.18
N TYR A 31 12.52 1.95 5.19
CA TYR A 31 11.40 2.66 4.58
C TYR A 31 10.38 1.71 3.96
N THR A 32 10.85 0.75 3.16
CA THR A 32 9.97 -0.22 2.49
C THR A 32 9.16 -1.01 3.51
N THR A 33 9.82 -1.55 4.56
CA THR A 33 9.13 -2.31 5.61
C THR A 33 8.10 -1.47 6.35
N LEU A 34 8.45 -0.23 6.74
CA LEU A 34 7.52 0.66 7.45
C LEU A 34 6.29 1.01 6.60
N VAL A 35 6.49 1.35 5.32
CA VAL A 35 5.39 1.66 4.38
C VAL A 35 4.45 0.45 4.24
N LEU A 36 5.01 -0.74 4.04
CA LEU A 36 4.21 -1.97 3.89
C LEU A 36 3.42 -2.29 5.17
N LEU A 37 4.02 -2.17 6.36
CA LEU A 37 3.34 -2.37 7.64
C LEU A 37 2.20 -1.35 7.85
N MET A 38 2.43 -0.09 7.50
CA MET A 38 1.40 0.97 7.57
C MET A 38 0.25 0.71 6.60
N LYS A 39 0.55 0.20 5.40
CA LYS A 39 -0.45 -0.18 4.39
C LYS A 39 -1.27 -1.38 4.81
N ASP A 40 -0.63 -2.41 5.35
CA ASP A 40 -1.28 -3.62 5.84
C ASP A 40 -2.26 -3.28 6.98
N LYS A 41 -1.81 -2.50 7.97
CA LYS A 41 -2.63 -2.07 9.10
C LYS A 41 -3.64 -0.97 8.76
N LYS A 42 -3.44 -0.28 7.63
CA LYS A 42 -4.17 0.94 7.25
C LYS A 42 -4.18 2.00 8.36
N ALA A 43 -3.07 2.09 9.12
CA ALA A 43 -2.97 2.93 10.30
C ALA A 43 -1.51 3.32 10.61
N PRO A 44 -1.28 4.49 11.24
CA PRO A 44 0.04 4.89 11.73
C PRO A 44 0.68 3.85 12.64
N LEU A 45 2.01 3.74 12.57
CA LEU A 45 2.76 2.84 13.43
C LEU A 45 3.17 3.54 14.72
N ILE A 46 2.90 2.90 15.86
CA ILE A 46 3.49 3.30 17.13
C ILE A 46 5.03 3.19 16.99
N ASN A 47 5.75 4.23 17.38
CA ASN A 47 7.21 4.29 17.28
C ASN A 47 7.91 3.42 18.36
N ASN A 48 7.65 2.11 18.33
CA ASN A 48 8.34 1.13 19.16
C ASN A 48 9.63 0.70 18.45
N VAL A 49 10.72 1.38 18.78
CA VAL A 49 12.03 1.24 18.13
C VAL A 49 12.55 -0.21 18.19
N SER A 50 12.42 -0.88 19.34
CA SER A 50 12.88 -2.26 19.51
C SER A 50 12.13 -3.22 18.58
N TYR A 51 10.79 -3.14 18.57
CA TYR A 51 9.96 -3.97 17.72
C TYR A 51 10.20 -3.70 16.23
N LEU A 52 10.19 -2.43 15.82
CA LEU A 52 10.35 -2.04 14.41
C LEU A 52 11.75 -2.37 13.88
N SER A 53 12.79 -2.25 14.70
CA SER A 53 14.16 -2.64 14.30
C SER A 53 14.25 -4.14 13.97
N GLY A 54 13.54 -4.99 14.73
CA GLY A 54 13.43 -6.43 14.46
C GLY A 54 12.74 -6.72 13.13
N TRP A 55 11.62 -6.05 12.84
CA TRP A 55 10.95 -6.16 11.53
C TRP A 55 11.82 -5.70 10.37
N CYS A 56 12.66 -4.69 10.60
CA CYS A 56 13.60 -4.20 9.58
C CYS A 56 14.88 -5.04 9.49
N GLY A 57 15.03 -6.08 10.32
CA GLY A 57 16.21 -6.95 10.30
C GLY A 57 17.52 -6.24 10.65
N CYS A 58 17.48 -5.20 11.48
CA CYS A 58 18.67 -4.43 11.84
C CYS A 58 18.73 -4.11 13.33
N SER A 59 19.90 -3.68 13.82
CA SER A 59 20.04 -3.26 15.22
C SER A 59 19.25 -1.99 15.52
N VAL A 60 18.82 -1.82 16.77
CA VAL A 60 18.13 -0.61 17.25
C VAL A 60 18.84 0.68 16.85
N ARG A 61 20.17 0.73 17.03
CA ARG A 61 21.00 1.89 16.64
C ARG A 61 20.94 2.19 15.14
N THR A 62 21.00 1.14 14.32
CA THR A 62 20.95 1.25 12.86
C THR A 62 19.58 1.72 12.39
N PHE A 63 18.52 1.14 12.96
CA PHE A 63 17.14 1.56 12.71
C PHE A 63 16.92 3.03 13.09
N GLN A 64 17.35 3.47 14.27
CA GLN A 64 17.19 4.86 14.70
C GLN A 64 17.90 5.85 13.77
N LYS A 65 19.11 5.50 13.31
CA LYS A 65 19.85 6.34 12.35
C LYS A 65 19.10 6.44 11.01
N ALA A 66 18.64 5.32 10.47
CA ALA A 66 17.86 5.29 9.24
C ALA A 66 16.53 6.04 9.39
N LEU A 67 15.79 5.82 10.48
CA LEU A 67 14.53 6.50 10.75
C LEU A 67 14.73 8.02 10.85
N LYS A 68 15.79 8.49 11.53
CA LYS A 68 16.12 9.91 11.59
C LYS A 68 16.38 10.49 10.19
N ALA A 69 17.10 9.77 9.34
CA ALA A 69 17.34 10.18 7.96
C ALA A 69 16.04 10.24 7.15
N LEU A 70 15.19 9.22 7.25
CA LEU A 70 13.89 9.16 6.58
C LEU A 70 12.93 10.27 7.02
N ILE A 71 12.95 10.64 8.30
CA ILE A 71 12.20 11.81 8.80
C ILE A 71 12.77 13.10 8.24
N SER A 72 14.10 13.28 8.28
CA SER A 72 14.74 14.50 7.79
C SER A 72 14.55 14.74 6.29
N THR A 73 14.37 13.66 5.52
CA THR A 73 14.15 13.70 4.07
C THR A 73 12.68 13.69 3.67
N GLY A 74 11.75 13.68 4.64
CA GLY A 74 10.31 13.74 4.39
C GLY A 74 9.66 12.43 3.93
N HIS A 75 10.39 11.31 3.94
CA HIS A 75 9.84 10.00 3.58
C HIS A 75 8.87 9.48 4.65
N ILE A 76 9.19 9.74 5.92
CA ILE A 76 8.38 9.38 7.09
C ILE A 76 8.05 10.66 7.87
N THR A 77 6.78 10.81 8.23
CA THR A 77 6.32 11.90 9.10
C THR A 77 6.05 11.35 10.49
N GLN A 78 6.51 12.07 11.51
CA GLN A 78 6.09 11.81 12.89
C GLN A 78 4.85 12.66 13.20
N LEU A 79 3.78 12.01 13.62
CA LEU A 79 2.52 12.65 14.01
C LEU A 79 2.64 13.23 15.42
N GLU A 80 1.68 14.07 15.82
CA GLU A 80 1.65 14.73 17.14
C GLU A 80 1.72 13.73 18.32
N ASN A 81 1.10 12.55 18.16
CA ASN A 81 1.13 11.48 19.16
C ASN A 81 2.42 10.63 19.10
N GLY A 82 3.43 11.04 18.32
CA GLY A 82 4.70 10.35 18.17
C GLY A 82 4.69 9.15 17.22
N SER A 83 3.53 8.77 16.68
CA SER A 83 3.40 7.68 15.70
C SER A 83 4.00 8.07 14.35
N LEU A 84 4.37 7.06 13.56
CA LEU A 84 5.00 7.21 12.25
C LEU A 84 3.97 7.00 11.14
N TRP A 85 4.06 7.82 10.09
CA TRP A 85 3.27 7.67 8.87
C TRP A 85 4.12 7.87 7.62
N TYR A 86 3.75 7.23 6.51
CA TYR A 86 4.44 7.36 5.24
C TYR A 86 3.86 8.52 4.41
N GLY A 87 4.74 9.26 3.74
CA GLY A 87 4.37 10.28 2.75
C GLY A 87 4.27 9.76 1.30
N SER A 88 4.49 8.46 1.08
CA SER A 88 4.49 7.82 -0.25
C SER A 88 3.23 8.13 -1.06
N THR A 89 3.47 8.58 -2.27
CA THR A 89 2.47 8.81 -3.33
C THR A 89 2.29 7.60 -4.23
N ALA A 90 3.16 6.59 -4.09
CA ALA A 90 3.16 5.40 -4.92
C ALA A 90 1.96 4.47 -4.71
N PHE A 91 1.10 4.77 -3.75
CA PHE A 91 -0.03 3.91 -3.42
C PHE A 91 -1.33 4.69 -3.33
N GLU A 92 -2.20 4.47 -4.30
CA GLU A 92 -3.56 5.04 -4.29
C GLU A 92 -4.56 3.98 -3.82
N TYR A 93 -5.51 4.41 -3.01
CA TYR A 93 -6.68 3.60 -2.70
C TYR A 93 -7.62 3.68 -3.91
N ASP A 94 -7.78 2.57 -4.64
CA ASP A 94 -8.73 2.54 -5.75
C ASP A 94 -10.11 2.16 -5.19
N ASP A 95 -11.03 3.12 -5.24
CA ASP A 95 -12.45 2.88 -5.03
C ASP A 95 -13.06 2.09 -6.20
N ASN A 96 -12.56 0.88 -6.44
CA ASN A 96 -13.20 -0.23 -7.16
C ASN A 96 -13.85 0.03 -8.54
N LYS A 97 -13.61 1.17 -9.18
CA LYS A 97 -14.29 1.55 -10.44
C LYS A 97 -13.95 0.58 -11.57
N PHE A 98 -12.74 0.02 -11.56
CA PHE A 98 -12.33 -1.00 -12.54
C PHE A 98 -13.05 -2.34 -12.35
N SER A 99 -13.16 -2.81 -11.09
CA SER A 99 -13.90 -4.04 -10.77
C SER A 99 -15.37 -3.93 -11.10
N GLU A 100 -16.00 -2.77 -10.85
CA GLU A 100 -17.39 -2.52 -11.23
C GLU A 100 -17.60 -2.57 -12.74
N ARG A 101 -16.69 -1.96 -13.53
CA ARG A 101 -16.76 -2.00 -14.99
C ARG A 101 -16.60 -3.43 -15.51
N ALA A 102 -15.65 -4.18 -14.96
CA ALA A 102 -15.41 -5.57 -15.34
C ALA A 102 -16.61 -6.48 -14.98
N SER A 103 -17.17 -6.31 -13.78
CA SER A 103 -18.37 -7.04 -13.33
C SER A 103 -19.59 -6.71 -14.19
N LYS A 104 -19.85 -5.42 -14.46
CA LYS A 104 -20.93 -4.98 -15.37
C LYS A 104 -20.75 -5.56 -16.77
N ALA A 105 -19.53 -5.59 -17.30
CA ALA A 105 -19.25 -6.19 -18.61
C ALA A 105 -19.47 -7.71 -18.64
N ALA A 106 -19.08 -8.43 -17.57
CA ALA A 106 -19.33 -9.86 -17.45
C ALA A 106 -20.83 -10.17 -17.35
N ILE A 107 -21.57 -9.43 -16.52
CA ILE A 107 -23.03 -9.52 -16.38
C ILE A 107 -23.71 -9.25 -17.72
N ALA A 108 -23.33 -8.19 -18.44
CA ALA A 108 -23.88 -7.87 -19.75
C ALA A 108 -23.66 -9.00 -20.78
N ARG A 109 -22.46 -9.62 -20.79
CA ARG A 109 -22.17 -10.79 -21.64
C ARG A 109 -23.07 -11.98 -21.30
N TRP A 110 -23.25 -12.27 -20.01
CA TRP A 110 -24.11 -13.38 -19.56
C TRP A 110 -25.58 -13.18 -19.92
N HIS A 111 -26.12 -11.96 -19.78
CA HIS A 111 -27.50 -11.65 -20.19
C HIS A 111 -27.71 -11.77 -21.71
N LYS A 112 -26.74 -11.33 -22.52
CA LYS A 112 -26.80 -11.48 -23.98
C LYS A 112 -26.90 -12.95 -24.40
N HIS A 113 -26.04 -13.80 -23.83
CA HIS A 113 -26.00 -15.23 -24.15
C HIS A 113 -27.27 -15.98 -23.69
N LYS A 114 -27.94 -15.50 -22.63
CA LYS A 114 -29.23 -16.05 -22.17
C LYS A 114 -30.39 -15.68 -23.09
N GLY A 115 -30.41 -14.46 -23.65
CA GLY A 115 -31.44 -14.02 -24.61
C GLY A 115 -31.33 -14.76 -25.95
N GLU A 116 -30.11 -15.00 -26.43
CA GLU A 116 -29.87 -15.78 -27.66
C GLU A 116 -30.31 -17.23 -27.51
N ALA A 117 -30.15 -17.85 -26.33
CA ALA A 117 -30.62 -19.21 -26.06
C ALA A 117 -32.16 -19.36 -25.96
N ILE A 118 -32.90 -18.26 -25.72
CA ILE A 118 -34.37 -18.29 -25.60
C ILE A 118 -35.05 -18.13 -26.97
N HIS A 119 -34.37 -17.54 -27.96
CA HIS A 119 -34.90 -17.33 -29.32
C HIS A 119 -34.67 -18.50 -30.29
N VAL A 120 -34.02 -19.59 -29.85
CA VAL A 120 -33.70 -20.76 -30.69
C VAL A 120 -34.60 -21.97 -30.36
N ASN A 121 -35.72 -21.75 -29.68
CA ASN A 121 -36.70 -22.79 -29.35
C ASN A 121 -38.11 -22.44 -29.87
#